data_AF-A0A1G1EXH8-F1
#
_entry.id   AF-A0A1G1EXH8-F1
#
_cell.length_a   1.000
_cell.length_b   1.000
_cell.length_c   1.000
_cell.angle_alpha   90.00
_cell.angle_beta   90.00
_cell.angle_gamma   90.00
#
_symmetry.space_group_name_H-M   'P 1'
#
loop_
_entity.id
_entity.type
_entity.pdbx_description
1 polymer ?
#
loop_
_entity_poly.entity_id
_entity_poly.type
_entity_poly.pdbx_seq_one_letter_code
_entity_poly.pdbx_strand_id
1 'polypeptide(L)'
;MLKTINRMKRDEKGFTLVELLIVVAIIAILAAIAIPQFAQYRQKAAASSAAGSVTAGISQLNALYADTGTTTTKTITVGTTTETLNLNTTTGAVTLTVGAYTVKGLAVTCSYTSGVITCT
;
A
#
# COMPACT_ATOMS: atom_id res chain seq x y z
N MET A 1 -31.83 -57.33 -38.44
CA MET A 1 -31.01 -56.16 -38.07
C MET A 1 -31.36 -55.74 -36.65
N LEU A 2 -30.49 -56.01 -35.67
CA LEU A 2 -30.61 -55.41 -34.34
C LEU A 2 -29.19 -55.22 -33.79
N LYS A 3 -28.73 -53.97 -33.73
CA LYS A 3 -27.40 -53.60 -33.25
C LYS A 3 -27.50 -53.33 -31.76
N THR A 4 -27.02 -54.25 -30.93
CA THR A 4 -26.97 -54.09 -29.47
C THR A 4 -25.98 -52.99 -29.12
N ILE A 5 -26.48 -51.87 -28.58
CA ILE A 5 -25.66 -50.75 -28.13
C ILE A 5 -25.16 -51.08 -26.71
N ASN A 6 -23.91 -51.55 -26.62
CA ASN A 6 -23.22 -51.75 -25.35
C ASN A 6 -22.86 -50.38 -24.73
N ARG A 7 -23.68 -49.89 -23.79
CA ARG A 7 -23.38 -48.67 -23.01
C ARG A 7 -22.24 -48.97 -22.02
N MET A 8 -21.04 -48.52 -22.35
CA MET A 8 -19.96 -48.39 -21.36
C MET A 8 -20.40 -47.38 -20.29
N LYS A 9 -20.71 -47.84 -19.08
CA LYS A 9 -20.87 -46.97 -17.90
C LYS A 9 -19.51 -46.29 -17.67
N ARG A 10 -19.41 -45.00 -18.01
CA ARG A 10 -18.33 -44.16 -17.50
C ARG A 10 -18.58 -44.01 -16.00
N ASP A 11 -17.61 -44.43 -15.20
CA ASP A 11 -17.58 -44.22 -13.75
C ASP A 11 -17.34 -42.73 -13.50
N GLU A 12 -18.39 -41.91 -13.66
CA GLU A 12 -18.35 -40.49 -13.34
C GLU A 12 -18.37 -40.36 -11.81
N LYS A 13 -17.19 -40.47 -11.20
CA LYS A 13 -16.98 -40.12 -9.80
C LYS A 13 -17.25 -38.61 -9.63
N GLY A 14 -18.48 -38.27 -9.27
CA GLY A 14 -18.87 -36.91 -8.93
C GLY A 14 -18.18 -36.43 -7.66
N PHE A 15 -17.99 -35.11 -7.56
CA PHE A 15 -17.51 -34.44 -6.36
C PHE A 15 -18.55 -34.56 -5.24
N THR A 16 -18.17 -35.05 -4.07
CA THR A 16 -19.11 -35.16 -2.94
C THR A 16 -19.31 -33.80 -2.30
N LEU A 17 -20.52 -33.54 -1.80
CA LEU A 17 -20.80 -32.32 -1.03
C LEU A 17 -19.94 -32.21 0.23
N VAL A 18 -19.54 -33.36 0.81
CA VAL A 18 -18.66 -33.42 1.97
C VAL A 18 -17.25 -32.92 1.63
N GLU A 19 -16.71 -33.29 0.48
CA GLU A 19 -15.41 -32.78 0.00
C GLU A 19 -15.47 -31.25 -0.20
N LEU A 20 -16.56 -30.73 -0.77
CA LEU A 20 -16.74 -29.28 -0.94
C LEU A 20 -16.77 -28.56 0.42
N LEU A 21 -17.50 -29.12 1.39
CA LEU A 21 -17.65 -28.52 2.72
C LEU A 21 -16.31 -28.43 3.46
N ILE A 22 -15.48 -29.48 3.40
CA ILE A 22 -14.17 -29.46 4.06
C ILE A 22 -13.25 -28.41 3.42
N VAL A 23 -13.27 -28.29 2.08
CA VAL A 23 -12.46 -27.30 1.37
C VAL A 23 -12.84 -25.87 1.77
N VAL A 24 -14.13 -25.55 1.80
CA VAL A 24 -14.61 -24.21 2.21
C VAL A 24 -14.27 -23.94 3.67
N ALA A 25 -14.36 -24.94 4.55
CA ALA A 25 -13.97 -24.81 5.96
C ALA A 25 -12.49 -24.46 6.13
N ILE A 26 -11.59 -25.11 5.37
CA ILE A 26 -10.16 -24.80 5.41
C ILE A 26 -9.88 -23.39 4.86
N ILE A 27 -10.49 -23.01 3.73
CA ILE A 27 -10.34 -21.67 3.15
C ILE A 27 -10.81 -20.60 4.14
N ALA A 28 -11.91 -20.83 4.88
CA ALA A 28 -12.41 -19.90 5.88
C ALA A 28 -11.39 -19.65 7.01
N ILE A 29 -10.73 -20.71 7.50
CA ILE A 29 -9.69 -20.58 8.53
C ILE A 29 -8.49 -19.79 8.00
N LEU A 30 -8.03 -20.10 6.79
CA LEU A 30 -6.89 -19.39 6.18
C LEU A 30 -7.22 -17.92 5.91
N ALA A 31 -8.41 -17.63 5.39
CA ALA A 31 -8.87 -16.28 5.11
C ALA A 31 -8.96 -15.43 6.38
N ALA A 32 -9.41 -16.01 7.50
CA ALA A 32 -9.51 -15.31 8.78
C ALA A 32 -8.16 -14.75 9.27
N ILE A 33 -7.05 -15.44 8.98
CA ILE A 33 -5.69 -14.99 9.35
C ILE A 33 -5.07 -14.12 8.24
N ALA A 34 -5.24 -14.54 6.99
CA ALA A 34 -4.59 -13.89 5.85
C ALA A 34 -5.13 -12.47 5.58
N ILE A 35 -6.44 -12.25 5.70
CA ILE A 35 -7.08 -10.95 5.44
C ILE A 35 -6.54 -9.84 6.35
N PRO A 36 -6.54 -9.96 7.69
CA PRO A 36 -6.02 -8.90 8.56
C PRO A 36 -4.52 -8.69 8.36
N GLN A 37 -3.72 -9.76 8.19
CA GLN A 37 -2.29 -9.62 7.93
C GLN A 37 -2.02 -8.89 6.62
N PHE A 38 -2.73 -9.24 5.55
CA PHE A 38 -2.60 -8.58 4.26
C PHE A 38 -2.98 -7.10 4.33
N ALA A 39 -4.04 -6.75 5.07
CA ALA A 39 -4.41 -5.35 5.31
C ALA A 39 -3.29 -4.57 6.00
N GLN A 40 -2.65 -5.14 7.03
CA GLN A 40 -1.52 -4.51 7.72
C GLN A 40 -0.29 -4.36 6.81
N TYR A 41 0.02 -5.36 5.98
CA TYR A 41 1.11 -5.25 5.02
C TYR A 41 0.86 -4.15 3.98
N ARG A 42 -0.39 -4.02 3.51
CA ARG A 42 -0.76 -2.91 2.61
C ARG A 42 -0.61 -1.55 3.28
N GLN A 43 -1.02 -1.40 4.54
CA GLN A 43 -0.84 -0.15 5.29
C GLN A 43 0.64 0.20 5.46
N LYS A 44 1.47 -0.77 5.86
CA LYS A 44 2.92 -0.57 6.00
C LYS A 44 3.59 -0.21 4.67
N ALA A 45 3.18 -0.85 3.57
CA ALA A 45 3.68 -0.52 2.24
C ALA A 45 3.28 0.90 1.81
N ALA A 46 2.04 1.32 2.11
CA ALA A 46 1.57 2.68 1.87
C ALA A 46 2.38 3.71 2.68
N ALA A 47 2.59 3.47 3.98
CA ALA A 47 3.40 4.31 4.84
C ALA A 47 4.85 4.41 4.36
N SER A 48 5.46 3.29 3.97
CA SER A 48 6.82 3.27 3.41
C SER A 48 6.93 4.03 2.09
N SER A 49 5.91 3.92 1.22
CA SER A 49 5.86 4.68 -0.03
C SER A 49 5.74 6.17 0.23
N ALA A 50 4.89 6.57 1.18
CA ALA A 50 4.74 7.98 1.56
C ALA A 50 6.04 8.55 2.11
N ALA A 51 6.68 7.83 3.03
CA ALA A 51 7.98 8.21 3.59
C ALA A 51 9.03 8.42 2.49
N GLY A 52 9.10 7.51 1.51
CA GLY A 52 10.00 7.64 0.36
C GLY A 52 9.75 8.89 -0.47
N SER A 53 8.49 9.16 -0.82
CA SER A 53 8.10 10.36 -1.58
C SER A 53 8.44 11.66 -0.83
N VAL A 54 8.15 11.72 0.47
CA VAL A 54 8.49 12.88 1.31
C VAL A 54 10.00 13.05 1.41
N THR A 55 10.75 11.96 1.65
CA THR A 55 12.24 12.00 1.75
C THR A 55 12.86 12.55 0.46
N ALA A 56 12.44 12.04 -0.70
CA ALA A 56 12.88 12.54 -1.99
C ALA A 56 12.48 14.01 -2.18
N GLY A 57 11.29 14.39 -1.70
CA GLY A 57 10.79 15.75 -1.65
C GLY A 57 11.74 16.71 -0.93
N ILE A 58 12.08 16.36 0.32
CA ILE A 58 12.98 17.12 1.20
C ILE A 58 14.37 17.23 0.60
N SER A 59 14.95 16.11 0.12
CA SER A 59 16.29 16.10 -0.48
C SER A 59 16.39 17.07 -1.66
N GLN A 60 15.38 17.07 -2.54
CA GLN A 60 15.32 17.99 -3.67
C GLN A 60 15.07 19.45 -3.24
N LEU A 61 14.26 19.70 -2.21
CA LEU A 61 14.09 21.06 -1.68
C LEU A 61 15.42 21.61 -1.15
N ASN A 62 16.16 20.80 -0.38
CA ASN A 62 17.47 21.19 0.14
C ASN A 62 18.48 21.43 -1.00
N ALA A 63 18.45 20.61 -2.05
CA ALA A 63 19.30 20.82 -3.23
C ALA A 63 18.96 22.13 -3.97
N LEU A 64 17.67 22.44 -4.16
CA LEU A 64 17.23 23.69 -4.78
C LEU A 64 17.59 24.92 -3.94
N TYR A 65 17.49 24.80 -2.61
CA TYR A 65 17.92 25.88 -1.72
C TYR A 65 19.44 26.08 -1.77
N ALA A 66 20.22 24.99 -1.82
CA ALA A 66 21.69 25.06 -1.94
C ALA A 66 22.14 25.68 -3.28
N ASP A 67 21.38 25.48 -4.35
CA ASP A 67 21.66 26.03 -5.67
C ASP A 67 21.25 27.51 -5.80
N THR A 68 20.04 27.86 -5.35
CA THR A 68 19.45 29.19 -5.58
C THR A 68 19.54 30.16 -4.40
N GLY A 69 19.79 29.65 -3.19
CA GLY A 69 19.78 30.41 -1.93
C GLY A 69 18.42 31.00 -1.51
N THR A 70 17.37 30.82 -2.32
CA THR A 70 16.08 31.55 -2.17
C THR A 70 14.87 30.63 -2.18
N THR A 71 14.96 29.43 -2.76
CA THR A 71 13.83 28.49 -2.84
C THR A 71 13.59 27.82 -1.49
N THR A 72 12.55 28.23 -0.77
CA THR A 72 12.19 27.68 0.54
C THR A 72 10.97 26.76 0.50
N THR A 73 10.32 26.62 -0.65
CA THR A 73 9.13 25.79 -0.78
C THR A 73 9.24 24.84 -1.95
N LYS A 74 8.61 23.68 -1.81
CA LYS A 74 8.50 22.72 -2.90
C LYS A 74 7.21 21.94 -2.80
N THR A 75 6.52 21.81 -3.92
CA THR A 75 5.34 20.95 -4.02
C THR A 75 5.73 19.54 -4.47
N ILE A 76 5.22 18.52 -3.78
CA ILE A 76 5.33 17.12 -4.15
C ILE A 76 3.95 16.48 -4.19
N THR A 77 3.86 15.31 -4.82
CA THR A 77 2.65 14.48 -4.77
C THR A 77 2.99 13.19 -4.03
N VAL A 78 2.21 12.89 -2.99
CA VAL A 78 2.29 11.64 -2.23
C VAL A 78 0.97 10.91 -2.44
N GLY A 79 0.99 9.81 -3.19
CA GLY A 79 -0.24 9.13 -3.59
C GLY A 79 -1.13 10.05 -4.44
N THR A 80 -2.34 10.35 -3.96
CA THR A 80 -3.27 11.29 -4.62
C THR A 80 -3.29 12.69 -3.99
N THR A 81 -2.48 12.92 -2.95
CA THR A 81 -2.44 14.17 -2.20
C THR A 81 -1.23 15.01 -2.61
N THR A 82 -1.44 16.30 -2.83
CA THR A 82 -0.38 17.27 -3.04
C THR A 82 0.07 17.82 -1.69
N GLU A 83 1.38 17.86 -1.48
CA GLU A 83 2.01 18.35 -0.26
C GLU A 83 2.96 19.49 -0.60
N THR A 84 2.99 20.51 0.24
CA THR A 84 3.99 21.58 0.15
C THR A 84 4.96 21.41 1.31
N LEU A 85 6.24 21.21 0.97
CA LEU A 85 7.32 21.25 1.92
C LEU A 85 7.78 22.69 2.08
N ASN A 86 8.02 23.11 3.32
CA ASN A 86 8.56 24.43 3.64
C ASN A 86 9.86 24.28 4.41
N LEU A 87 10.93 24.91 3.93
CA LEU A 87 12.22 25.03 4.59
C LEU A 87 12.26 26.33 5.40
N ASN A 88 12.49 26.19 6.71
CA ASN A 88 12.81 27.32 7.57
C ASN A 88 14.29 27.65 7.42
N THR A 89 14.61 28.81 6.83
CA THR A 89 15.99 29.22 6.56
C THR A 89 16.77 29.61 7.81
N THR A 90 16.08 29.91 8.92
CA THR A 90 16.71 30.23 10.20
C THR A 90 17.13 28.97 10.96
N THR A 91 16.32 27.91 10.89
CA THR A 91 16.56 26.67 11.67
C THR A 91 17.02 25.49 10.82
N GLY A 92 16.96 25.58 9.49
CA GLY A 92 17.20 24.47 8.57
C GLY A 92 16.12 23.37 8.62
N ALA A 93 15.06 23.56 9.41
CA ALA A 93 14.00 22.57 9.55
C ALA A 93 13.05 22.61 8.35
N VAL A 94 12.68 21.43 7.84
CA VAL A 94 11.60 21.30 6.86
C VAL A 94 10.30 21.00 7.59
N THR A 95 9.18 21.51 7.10
CA THR A 95 7.84 21.20 7.60
C THR A 95 6.95 20.70 6.49
N LEU A 96 6.03 19.81 6.86
CA LEU A 96 4.98 19.26 6.02
C LEU A 96 3.72 20.07 6.28
N THR A 97 3.12 20.66 5.24
CA THR A 97 1.90 21.47 5.42
C THR A 97 0.67 20.59 5.64
N VAL A 98 0.57 19.47 4.92
CA VAL A 98 -0.57 18.56 4.99
C VAL A 98 -0.32 17.44 5.99
N GLY A 99 0.80 16.72 5.87
CA GLY A 99 1.15 15.61 6.77
C GLY A 99 0.16 14.43 6.81
N ALA A 100 -0.88 14.43 5.99
CA ALA A 100 -1.89 13.39 5.86
C ALA A 100 -2.16 13.09 4.38
N TYR A 101 -2.02 11.84 3.99
CA TYR A 101 -1.95 11.41 2.61
C TYR A 101 -2.89 10.23 2.34
N THR A 102 -3.28 10.11 1.06
CA THR A 102 -4.02 8.94 0.58
C THR A 102 -3.16 8.20 -0.44
N VAL A 103 -2.67 7.01 -0.07
CA VAL A 103 -1.80 6.18 -0.91
C VAL A 103 -2.53 4.89 -1.24
N LYS A 104 -2.87 4.69 -2.53
CA LYS A 104 -3.64 3.52 -3.00
C LYS A 104 -4.93 3.28 -2.19
N GLY A 105 -5.61 4.36 -1.82
CA GLY A 105 -6.86 4.33 -1.05
C GLY A 105 -6.70 4.13 0.46
N LEU A 106 -5.46 4.16 0.98
CA LEU A 106 -5.17 4.04 2.41
C LEU A 106 -4.75 5.40 2.97
N ALA A 107 -5.31 5.76 4.13
CA ALA A 107 -4.91 6.95 4.86
C ALA A 107 -3.55 6.71 5.54
N VAL A 108 -2.62 7.63 5.35
CA VAL A 108 -1.27 7.61 5.95
C VAL A 108 -0.98 8.99 6.49
N THR A 109 -0.51 9.10 7.72
CA THR A 109 0.00 10.35 8.27
C THR A 109 1.51 10.30 8.32
N CYS A 110 2.17 11.40 7.96
CA CYS A 110 3.62 11.53 8.08
C CYS A 110 4.00 12.80 8.82
N SER A 111 5.03 12.70 9.65
CA SER A 111 5.68 13.82 10.29
C SER A 111 7.18 13.81 9.97
N TYR A 112 7.75 15.00 9.88
CA TYR A 112 9.19 15.19 9.80
C TYR A 112 9.63 16.00 11.01
N THR A 113 10.53 15.44 11.81
CA THR A 113 11.03 16.10 13.01
C THR A 113 12.50 15.77 13.17
N SER A 114 13.32 16.81 13.29
CA SER A 114 14.77 16.69 13.54
C SER A 114 15.50 15.72 12.60
N GLY A 115 15.17 15.74 11.30
CA GLY A 115 15.84 14.90 10.31
C GLY A 115 15.22 13.50 10.10
N VAL A 116 14.19 13.13 10.88
CA VAL A 116 13.55 11.81 10.80
C VAL A 116 12.14 11.93 10.26
N ILE A 117 11.80 11.11 9.25
CA ILE A 117 10.44 10.96 8.74
C ILE A 117 9.79 9.76 9.41
N THR A 118 8.63 9.98 10.02
CA THR A 118 7.80 8.92 10.60
C THR A 118 6.47 8.91 9.87
N CYS A 119 6.05 7.77 9.32
CA CYS A 119 4.77 7.62 8.65
C CYS A 119 3.98 6.44 9.22
N THR A 120 2.67 6.61 9.43
CA THR A 120 1.76 5.59 9.98
C THR A 120 0.44 5.55 9.22
#